data_AF-A0A495WQ46-F1
#
_entry.id   AF-A0A495WQ46-F1
#
_cell.length_a   1.000
_cell.length_b   1.000
_cell.length_c   1.000
_cell.angle_alpha   90.00
_cell.angle_beta   90.00
_cell.angle_gamma   90.00
#
_symmetry.space_group_name_H-M   'P 1'
#
loop_
_entity.id
_entity.type
_entity.pdbx_description
1 polymer ?
#
loop_
_entity_poly.entity_id
_entity_poly.type
_entity_poly.pdbx_seq_one_letter_code
_entity_poly.pdbx_strand_id
1 'polypeptide(L)'
;MQKHAASYAQIRENPRFQALVGKRNRYAFALSALIVCAYFSYILLIAFRPDWMARPLAAGMTINLGIPFGLGIIVLTVLLTALYVRRANREFDPEAAEIRRQVLK
;
A
#
# COMPACT_ATOMS: atom_id res chain seq x y z
N MET A 1 21.05 27.21 -9.13
CA MET A 1 20.33 26.40 -8.14
C MET A 1 19.03 27.03 -7.59
N GLN A 2 18.86 28.37 -7.54
CA GLN A 2 17.70 29.00 -6.87
C GLN A 2 16.31 28.86 -7.55
N LYS A 3 16.22 28.71 -8.88
CA LYS A 3 14.92 28.58 -9.58
C LYS A 3 14.10 27.35 -9.16
N HIS A 4 14.77 26.25 -8.81
CA HIS A 4 14.09 25.02 -8.41
C HIS A 4 13.46 25.14 -7.01
N ALA A 5 14.16 25.75 -6.04
CA ALA A 5 13.66 25.89 -4.68
C ALA A 5 12.40 26.78 -4.60
N ALA A 6 12.38 27.89 -5.35
CA ALA A 6 11.21 28.77 -5.43
C ALA A 6 10.00 28.07 -6.07
N SER A 7 10.22 27.29 -7.14
CA SER A 7 9.15 26.51 -7.79
C SER A 7 8.63 25.38 -6.89
N TYR A 8 9.50 24.72 -6.10
CA TYR A 8 9.07 23.73 -5.11
C TYR A 8 8.19 24.33 -4.02
N ALA A 9 8.56 25.50 -3.47
CA ALA A 9 7.75 26.19 -2.45
C ALA A 9 6.36 26.56 -3.01
N GLN A 10 6.30 27.08 -4.24
CA GLN A 10 5.05 27.44 -4.92
C GLN A 10 4.14 26.24 -5.21
N ILE A 11 4.71 25.08 -5.57
CA ILE A 11 3.93 23.83 -5.73
C ILE A 11 3.38 23.36 -4.38
N ARG A 12 4.18 23.49 -3.31
CA ARG A 12 3.80 23.04 -1.96
C ARG A 12 2.73 23.91 -1.32
N GLU A 13 2.73 25.22 -1.60
CA GLU A 13 1.70 26.15 -1.12
C GLU A 13 0.40 26.07 -1.93
N ASN A 14 0.41 25.39 -3.08
CA ASN A 14 -0.80 25.26 -3.89
C ASN A 14 -1.86 24.38 -3.18
N PRO A 15 -3.06 24.90 -2.89
CA PRO A 15 -4.10 24.17 -2.17
C PRO A 15 -4.58 22.92 -2.91
N ARG A 16 -4.49 22.88 -4.25
CA ARG A 16 -4.78 21.66 -5.04
C ARG A 16 -3.76 20.56 -4.80
N PHE A 17 -2.48 20.91 -4.66
CA PHE A 17 -1.42 19.94 -4.37
C PHE A 17 -1.58 19.36 -2.97
N GLN A 18 -1.91 20.19 -1.98
CA GLN A 18 -2.17 19.73 -0.61
C GLN A 18 -3.38 18.79 -0.54
N ALA A 19 -4.47 19.11 -1.24
CA ALA A 19 -5.64 18.23 -1.33
C ALA A 19 -5.31 16.88 -1.98
N LEU A 20 -4.50 16.88 -3.04
CA LEU A 20 -4.02 15.67 -3.71
C LEU A 20 -3.15 14.80 -2.79
N VAL A 21 -2.20 15.40 -2.08
CA VAL A 21 -1.36 14.69 -1.09
C VAL A 21 -2.22 14.09 0.03
N GLY A 22 -3.22 14.83 0.53
CA GLY A 22 -4.14 14.35 1.55
C GLY A 22 -4.95 13.13 1.10
N LYS A 23 -5.53 13.18 -0.11
CA LYS A 23 -6.25 12.03 -0.70
C LYS A 23 -5.34 10.81 -0.85
N ARG A 24 -4.13 11.01 -1.39
CA ARG A 24 -3.16 9.93 -1.59
C ARG A 24 -2.73 9.31 -0.27
N ASN A 25 -2.40 10.13 0.73
CA ASN A 25 -1.97 9.66 2.05
C ASN A 25 -3.08 8.89 2.77
N ARG A 26 -4.33 9.35 2.73
CA ARG A 26 -5.44 8.61 3.35
C ARG A 26 -5.62 7.24 2.72
N TYR A 27 -5.49 7.14 1.40
CA TYR A 27 -5.58 5.87 0.68
C TYR A 27 -4.39 4.94 0.98
N ALA A 28 -3.17 5.49 0.95
CA ALA A 28 -1.95 4.74 1.30
C ALA A 28 -2.01 4.23 2.74
N PHE A 29 -2.49 5.05 3.68
CA PHE A 29 -2.65 4.69 5.07
C PHE A 29 -3.68 3.57 5.26
N ALA A 30 -4.82 3.63 4.56
CA ALA A 30 -5.83 2.58 4.62
C ALA A 30 -5.28 1.22 4.13
N LEU A 31 -4.55 1.20 3.02
CA LEU A 31 -3.91 -0.02 2.52
C LEU A 31 -2.80 -0.53 3.45
N SER A 32 -2.02 0.39 4.02
CA SER A 32 -0.98 0.05 4.99
C SER A 32 -1.58 -0.57 6.24
N ALA A 33 -2.66 0.01 6.78
CA ALA A 33 -3.39 -0.55 7.90
C ALA A 33 -3.91 -1.96 7.59
N LEU A 34 -4.38 -2.20 6.37
CA LEU A 34 -4.86 -3.51 5.95
C LEU A 34 -3.74 -4.56 5.92
N ILE A 35 -2.55 -4.21 5.41
CA ILE A 35 -1.36 -5.09 5.47
C ILE A 35 -0.97 -5.37 6.91
N VAL A 36 -0.91 -4.33 7.75
CA VAL A 36 -0.57 -4.46 9.18
C VAL A 36 -1.55 -5.41 9.87
N CYS A 37 -2.85 -5.22 9.68
CA CYS A 37 -3.87 -6.11 10.24
C CYS A 37 -3.71 -7.56 9.77
N ALA A 38 -3.44 -7.79 8.49
CA ALA A 38 -3.21 -9.13 7.95
C ALA A 38 -1.97 -9.79 8.57
N TYR A 39 -0.86 -9.05 8.70
CA TYR A 39 0.37 -9.53 9.32
C TYR A 39 0.20 -9.85 10.80
N PHE A 40 -0.42 -8.94 11.57
CA PHE A 40 -0.70 -9.19 12.98
C PHE A 40 -1.63 -10.38 13.18
N SER A 41 -2.66 -10.53 12.34
CA SER A 41 -3.55 -11.69 12.38
C SER A 41 -2.78 -12.99 12.20
N TYR A 42 -1.83 -13.03 11.26
CA TYR A 42 -0.98 -14.19 11.02
C TYR A 42 -0.04 -14.49 12.20
N ILE A 43 0.64 -13.47 12.73
CA ILE A 43 1.53 -13.61 13.90
C ILE A 43 0.74 -14.12 15.11
N LEU A 44 -0.45 -13.56 15.36
CA LEU A 44 -1.33 -13.99 16.45
C LEU A 44 -1.76 -15.45 16.26
N LEU A 45 -2.08 -15.87 15.03
CA LEU A 45 -2.44 -17.25 14.74
C LEU A 45 -1.29 -18.22 15.04
N ILE A 46 -0.06 -17.86 14.63
CA ILE A 46 1.15 -18.64 14.94
C ILE A 46 1.37 -18.74 16.45
N ALA A 47 1.23 -17.61 17.17
CA ALA A 47 1.53 -17.54 18.60
C ALA A 47 0.50 -18.29 19.47
N PHE A 48 -0.79 -18.15 19.17
CA PHE A 48 -1.86 -18.70 20.00
C PHE A 48 -2.38 -20.08 19.55
N ARG A 49 -2.15 -20.46 18.29
CA ARG A 49 -2.65 -21.70 17.69
C ARG A 49 -1.61 -22.38 16.77
N PRO A 50 -0.38 -22.62 17.26
CA PRO A 50 0.65 -23.29 16.47
C PRO A 50 0.22 -24.68 15.99
N ASP A 51 -0.51 -25.44 16.82
CA ASP A 51 -1.01 -26.77 16.47
C ASP A 51 -1.97 -26.76 15.28
N TRP A 52 -2.73 -25.67 15.12
CA TRP A 52 -3.67 -25.51 14.01
C TRP A 52 -2.91 -25.22 12.72
N MET A 53 -1.84 -24.42 12.80
CA MET A 53 -0.98 -24.13 11.65
C MET A 53 -0.07 -25.29 11.26
N ALA A 54 0.25 -26.18 12.21
CA ALA A 54 1.02 -27.40 11.99
C ALA A 54 0.21 -28.54 11.33
N ARG A 55 -1.11 -28.39 11.20
CA ARG A 55 -1.93 -29.42 10.56
C ARG A 55 -1.54 -29.57 9.10
N PRO A 56 -1.29 -30.81 8.63
CA PRO A 56 -0.98 -31.07 7.24
C PRO A 56 -2.22 -30.78 6.38
N LEU A 57 -1.98 -30.23 5.19
CA LEU A 57 -3.05 -29.83 4.26
C LEU A 57 -3.78 -31.05 3.66
N ALA A 58 -3.09 -32.18 3.53
CA ALA A 58 -3.60 -33.46 3.08
C ALA A 58 -2.88 -34.61 3.79
N ALA A 59 -3.54 -35.79 3.88
CA ALA A 59 -2.94 -36.97 4.48
C ALA A 59 -1.64 -37.37 3.74
N GLY A 60 -0.52 -37.43 4.47
CA GLY A 60 0.81 -37.76 3.92
C GLY A 60 1.60 -36.57 3.37
N MET A 61 1.07 -35.35 3.43
CA MET A 61 1.76 -34.15 2.92
C MET A 61 2.57 -33.46 4.02
N THR A 62 3.78 -33.00 3.70
CA THR A 62 4.63 -32.20 4.60
C THR A 62 4.26 -30.71 4.63
N ILE A 63 3.40 -30.27 3.70
CA ILE A 63 2.90 -28.89 3.65
C ILE A 63 1.83 -28.71 4.73
N ASN A 64 2.12 -27.82 5.67
CA ASN A 64 1.22 -27.45 6.75
C ASN A 64 0.37 -26.22 6.36
N LEU A 65 -0.76 -26.01 7.05
CA LEU A 65 -1.67 -24.88 6.80
C LEU A 65 -0.99 -23.51 6.88
N GLY A 66 0.13 -23.41 7.59
CA GLY A 66 0.90 -22.16 7.67
C GLY A 66 1.46 -21.67 6.34
N ILE A 67 1.91 -22.57 5.46
CA ILE A 67 2.50 -22.20 4.17
C ILE A 67 1.46 -21.52 3.26
N PRO A 68 0.27 -22.10 3.01
CA PRO A 68 -0.78 -21.42 2.24
C PRO A 68 -1.21 -20.07 2.84
N PHE A 69 -1.28 -19.95 4.16
CA PHE A 69 -1.60 -18.69 4.82
C PHE A 69 -0.54 -17.62 4.56
N GLY A 70 0.73 -17.96 4.74
CA GLY A 70 1.85 -17.06 4.43
C GLY A 70 1.85 -16.64 2.95
N LEU A 71 1.64 -17.60 2.04
CA LEU A 71 1.50 -17.32 0.61
C LEU A 71 0.31 -16.41 0.32
N GLY A 72 -0.81 -16.59 1.02
CA GLY A 72 -1.98 -15.73 0.94
C GLY A 72 -1.68 -14.27 1.28
N ILE A 73 -0.84 -14.02 2.29
CA ILE A 73 -0.40 -12.66 2.65
C ILE A 73 0.47 -12.05 1.56
N ILE A 74 1.35 -12.84 0.92
CA ILE A 74 2.16 -12.38 -0.20
C ILE A 74 1.26 -11.96 -1.36
N VAL A 75 0.33 -12.83 -1.75
CA VAL A 75 -0.63 -12.53 -2.82
C VAL A 75 -1.47 -11.29 -2.48
N LEU A 76 -1.97 -11.19 -1.25
CA LEU A 76 -2.70 -10.02 -0.76
C LEU A 76 -1.86 -8.74 -0.89
N THR A 77 -0.59 -8.78 -0.49
CA THR A 77 0.33 -7.64 -0.56
C THR A 77 0.55 -7.18 -2.00
N VAL A 78 0.74 -8.14 -2.92
CA VAL A 78 0.86 -7.85 -4.36
C VAL A 78 -0.43 -7.22 -4.89
N LEU A 79 -1.59 -7.75 -4.54
CA LEU A 79 -2.90 -7.22 -4.96
C LEU A 79 -3.14 -5.80 -4.45
N LEU A 80 -2.85 -5.53 -3.17
CA LEU A 80 -3.00 -4.19 -2.60
C LEU A 80 -2.04 -3.19 -3.25
N THR A 81 -0.82 -3.62 -3.54
CA THR A 81 0.16 -2.79 -4.26
C THR A 81 -0.33 -2.49 -5.68
N ALA A 82 -0.81 -3.50 -6.41
CA ALA A 82 -1.38 -3.30 -7.74
C ALA A 82 -2.61 -2.39 -7.72
N LEU A 83 -3.49 -2.55 -6.73
CA LEU A 83 -4.64 -1.69 -6.52
C LEU A 83 -4.22 -0.25 -6.22
N TYR A 84 -3.17 -0.06 -5.41
CA TYR A 84 -2.57 1.24 -5.14
C TYR A 84 -2.04 1.91 -6.40
N VAL A 85 -1.19 1.21 -7.14
CA VAL A 85 -0.59 1.72 -8.39
C VAL A 85 -1.68 2.06 -9.40
N ARG A 86 -2.68 1.20 -9.58
CA ARG A 86 -3.79 1.47 -10.50
C ARG A 86 -4.58 2.73 -10.11
N ARG A 87 -4.81 2.95 -8.81
CA ARG A 87 -5.49 4.16 -8.30
C ARG A 87 -4.61 5.39 -8.50
N ALA A 88 -3.31 5.27 -8.22
CA ALA A 88 -2.35 6.35 -8.39
C ALA A 88 -2.22 6.82 -9.84
N ASN A 89 -2.07 5.88 -10.76
CA ASN A 89 -1.94 6.18 -12.19
C ASN A 89 -3.21 6.81 -12.77
N ARG A 90 -4.39 6.51 -12.22
CA ARG A 90 -5.68 7.01 -12.73
C ARG A 90 -6.11 8.35 -12.15
N GLU A 91 -5.83 8.61 -10.88
CA GLU A 91 -6.34 9.80 -10.20
C GLU A 91 -5.23 10.77 -9.81
N PHE A 92 -4.11 10.26 -9.29
CA PHE A 92 -3.08 11.13 -8.71
C PHE A 92 -2.09 11.66 -9.76
N ASP A 93 -1.69 10.83 -10.73
CA ASP A 93 -0.73 11.24 -11.76
C ASP A 93 -1.27 12.31 -12.73
N PRO A 94 -2.52 12.23 -13.22
CA PRO A 94 -3.09 13.29 -14.05
C PRO A 94 -3.24 14.63 -13.31
N GLU A 95 -3.71 14.59 -12.06
CA GLU A 95 -3.83 15.80 -11.22
C GLU A 95 -2.44 16.42 -10.94
N ALA A 96 -1.42 15.60 -10.67
CA ALA A 96 -0.06 16.08 -10.47
C ALA A 96 0.55 16.67 -11.75
N ALA A 97 0.27 16.08 -12.92
CA ALA A 97 0.73 16.60 -14.20
C ALA A 97 0.11 17.96 -14.54
N GLU A 98 -1.18 18.15 -14.22
CA GLU A 98 -1.89 19.41 -14.44
C GLU A 98 -1.35 20.54 -13.54
N ILE A 99 -1.13 20.26 -12.25
CA ILE A 99 -0.54 21.23 -11.31
C ILE A 99 0.86 21.68 -11.78
N ARG A 100 1.69 20.73 -12.22
CA ARG A 100 3.04 21.02 -12.73
C ARG A 100 3.01 21.87 -14.00
N ARG A 101 2.05 21.65 -14.91
CA ARG A 101 1.87 22.49 -16.11
C ARG A 101 1.45 23.92 -15.76
N GLN A 102 0.64 24.10 -14.73
CA GLN A 102 0.16 25.41 -14.29
C GLN A 102 1.25 26.26 -13.60
N VAL A 103 2.18 25.62 -12.88
CA VAL A 103 3.27 26.33 -12.18
C VAL A 103 4.49 26.60 -13.09
N LEU A 104 4.66 25.85 -14.17
CA LEU A 104 5.75 26.04 -15.14
C LEU A 104 5.40 26.95 -16.33
N LYS A 105 4.14 27.42 -16.41
CA LYS A 105 3.74 28.52 -17.29
C LYS A 105 4.07 29.85 -16.63
#